data_AF-A0A4V3WMG9-F1
#
_entry.id   AF-A0A4V3WMG9-F1
#
_cell.length_a   1.000
_cell.length_b   1.000
_cell.length_c   1.000
_cell.angle_alpha   90.00
_cell.angle_beta   90.00
_cell.angle_gamma   90.00
#
_symmetry.space_group_name_H-M   'P 1'
#
loop_
_entity.id
_entity.type
_entity.pdbx_description
1 polymer ?
#
loop_
_entity_poly.entity_id
_entity_poly.type
_entity_poly.pdbx_seq_one_letter_code
_entity_poly.pdbx_strand_id
1 'polypeptide(L)'
;MHRRPSPPALITTIATLESQVYLISDHVIKLYVEDGLEFSLNALGTELEFYSLLCKVDSPLKNHIPGVLASGILFIENGSYKIVPWDGKGVPDVIASCNLIPENSLEVDFPFGVWSKKKFEMKKARMSINELISSGDGSRIWPYIVTKRCKGKTFAELRETLSWDDTLYLASFLGEQLRNLHLLPFPSLNASTLADAEEKMEYPCVSGSMEAVTNKLTNLSLPILSTLKAQSEMKLSGKEGSREVELLLKALSGASPLNPE
;
A
#
# COMPACT_ATOMS: atom_id res chain seq x y z
N MET A 1 7.12 24.15 -40.91
CA MET A 1 6.36 23.08 -40.21
C MET A 1 6.84 23.02 -38.76
N HIS A 2 6.19 23.74 -37.86
CA HIS A 2 6.44 23.59 -36.42
C HIS A 2 5.60 22.43 -35.91
N ARG A 3 6.25 21.38 -35.41
CA ARG A 3 5.57 20.33 -34.64
C ARG A 3 4.99 20.98 -33.39
N ARG A 4 3.67 20.92 -33.24
CA ARG A 4 3.02 21.28 -31.98
C ARG A 4 3.60 20.39 -30.87
N PRO A 5 3.92 20.94 -29.69
CA PRO A 5 4.23 20.11 -28.53
C PRO A 5 3.04 19.19 -28.25
N SER A 6 3.33 17.93 -27.95
CA SER A 6 2.34 16.97 -27.48
C SER A 6 1.60 17.55 -26.26
N PRO A 7 0.30 17.26 -26.08
CA PRO A 7 -0.41 17.68 -24.88
C PRO A 7 0.34 17.17 -23.63
N PRO A 8 0.35 17.93 -22.52
CA PRO A 8 0.87 17.42 -21.26
C PRO A 8 0.15 16.10 -20.96
N ALA A 9 0.92 15.10 -20.54
CA ALA A 9 0.36 13.82 -20.13
C ALA A 9 -0.76 14.09 -19.10
N LEU A 10 -1.99 13.69 -19.42
CA LEU A 10 -3.11 13.81 -18.49
C LEU A 10 -2.78 12.96 -17.26
N ILE A 11 -2.37 13.63 -16.18
CA ILE A 11 -2.24 13.02 -14.86
C ILE A 11 -3.64 12.99 -14.27
N THR A 12 -4.25 11.82 -14.24
CA THR A 12 -5.51 11.61 -13.51
C THR A 12 -5.18 11.02 -12.16
N THR A 13 -5.45 11.78 -11.08
CA THR A 13 -5.35 11.27 -9.71
C THR A 13 -6.59 10.45 -9.39
N ILE A 14 -6.37 9.23 -8.93
CA ILE A 14 -7.38 8.36 -8.34
C ILE A 14 -6.92 8.15 -6.90
N ALA A 15 -7.53 8.84 -5.94
CA ALA A 15 -7.24 8.57 -4.54
C ALA A 15 -7.90 7.24 -4.14
N THR A 16 -7.14 6.31 -3.59
CA THR A 16 -7.68 5.17 -2.85
C THR A 16 -7.48 5.40 -1.35
N LEU A 17 -8.18 4.65 -0.52
CA LEU A 17 -8.15 4.78 0.95
C LEU A 17 -6.79 4.42 1.60
N GLU A 18 -5.78 4.03 0.82
CA GLU A 18 -4.45 3.62 1.34
C GLU A 18 -3.27 4.22 0.54
N SER A 19 -3.53 4.92 -0.56
CA SER A 19 -2.48 5.40 -1.46
C SER A 19 -2.94 6.49 -2.41
N GLN A 20 -2.01 7.30 -2.88
CA GLN A 20 -2.26 8.21 -3.98
C GLN A 20 -1.88 7.53 -5.30
N VAL A 21 -2.86 7.33 -6.18
CA VAL A 21 -2.68 6.66 -7.48
C VAL A 21 -2.77 7.67 -8.61
N TYR A 22 -1.88 7.55 -9.58
CA TYR A 22 -1.75 8.46 -10.69
C TYR A 22 -1.67 7.67 -11.98
N LEU A 23 -2.45 8.11 -12.94
CA LEU A 23 -2.50 7.53 -14.27
C LEU A 23 -1.72 8.40 -15.23
N ILE A 24 -0.70 7.83 -15.86
CA ILE A 24 0.18 8.57 -16.77
C ILE A 24 0.36 7.74 -18.04
N SER A 25 -0.38 8.13 -19.09
CA SER A 25 -0.45 7.36 -20.35
C SER A 25 -0.88 5.90 -20.08
N ASP A 26 0.00 4.94 -20.37
CA ASP A 26 -0.19 3.51 -20.18
C ASP A 26 0.43 2.98 -18.86
N HIS A 27 0.72 3.87 -17.92
CA HIS A 27 1.32 3.54 -16.62
C HIS A 27 0.41 3.97 -15.46
N VAL A 28 0.48 3.22 -14.38
CA VAL A 28 -0.12 3.55 -13.08
C VAL A 28 1.02 3.71 -12.09
N ILE A 29 1.05 4.83 -11.39
CA ILE A 29 2.01 5.13 -10.33
C ILE A 29 1.23 5.18 -9.03
N LYS A 30 1.66 4.42 -8.03
CA LYS A 30 1.08 4.43 -6.69
C LYS A 30 2.16 4.89 -5.70
N LEU A 31 1.87 5.96 -4.98
CA LEU A 31 2.66 6.45 -3.86
C LEU A 31 1.97 6.05 -2.56
N TYR A 32 2.72 5.38 -1.67
CA TYR A 32 2.25 4.99 -0.35
C TYR A 32 2.62 6.10 0.63
N VAL A 33 1.59 6.77 1.16
CA VAL A 33 1.76 8.01 1.95
C VAL A 33 0.89 8.04 3.20
N GLU A 34 0.08 7.01 3.43
CA GLU A 34 -0.92 7.01 4.49
C GLU A 34 -0.43 6.25 5.73
N ASP A 35 -0.93 6.64 6.90
CA ASP A 35 -0.69 5.99 8.19
C ASP A 35 0.79 5.83 8.61
N GLY A 36 1.67 6.67 8.07
CA GLY A 36 3.08 6.76 8.41
C GLY A 36 3.99 5.89 7.54
N LEU A 37 5.31 6.11 7.68
CA LEU A 37 6.32 5.45 6.84
C LEU A 37 6.34 3.93 7.04
N GLU A 38 6.22 3.43 8.27
CA GLU A 38 6.22 1.99 8.55
C GLU A 38 5.01 1.28 7.92
N PHE A 39 3.82 1.89 7.98
CA PHE A 39 2.65 1.35 7.30
C PHE A 39 2.84 1.35 5.78
N SER A 40 3.36 2.45 5.23
CA SER A 40 3.63 2.59 3.80
C SER A 40 4.66 1.57 3.30
N LEU A 41 5.71 1.29 4.08
CA LEU A 41 6.70 0.25 3.78
C LEU A 41 6.10 -1.15 3.82
N ASN A 42 5.28 -1.46 4.83
CA ASN A 42 4.56 -2.73 4.91
C ASN A 42 3.55 -2.89 3.77
N ALA A 43 2.86 -1.83 3.35
CA ALA A 43 1.93 -1.86 2.24
C ALA A 43 2.63 -2.15 0.90
N LEU A 44 3.75 -1.50 0.61
CA LEU A 44 4.54 -1.82 -0.59
C LEU A 44 5.19 -3.21 -0.47
N GLY A 45 5.80 -3.53 0.68
CA GLY A 45 6.52 -4.78 0.90
C GLY A 45 5.62 -6.01 0.73
N THR A 46 4.41 -5.98 1.30
CA THR A 46 3.40 -7.05 1.11
C THR A 46 2.94 -7.20 -0.34
N GLU A 47 2.77 -6.09 -1.05
CA GLU A 47 2.40 -6.11 -2.46
C GLU A 47 3.52 -6.71 -3.32
N LEU A 48 4.78 -6.34 -3.08
CA LEU A 48 5.95 -6.90 -3.79
C LEU A 48 6.21 -8.37 -3.44
N GLU A 49 6.00 -8.78 -2.18
CA GLU A 49 6.05 -10.18 -1.76
C GLU A 49 5.02 -11.02 -2.54
N PHE A 50 3.81 -10.50 -2.72
CA PHE A 50 2.78 -11.15 -3.53
C PHE A 50 3.20 -11.32 -4.99
N TYR A 51 3.71 -10.26 -5.64
CA TYR A 51 4.23 -10.37 -7.02
C TYR A 51 5.37 -11.40 -7.14
N SER A 52 6.32 -11.39 -6.19
CA SER A 52 7.41 -12.35 -6.13
C SER A 52 6.89 -13.79 -5.98
N LEU A 53 5.90 -13.99 -5.12
CA LEU A 53 5.27 -15.30 -4.92
C LEU A 53 4.63 -15.83 -6.20
N LEU A 54 3.83 -15.01 -6.89
CA LEU A 54 3.18 -15.40 -8.14
C LEU A 54 4.18 -15.84 -9.21
N CYS A 55 5.33 -15.14 -9.29
CA CYS A 55 6.41 -15.51 -10.20
C CYS A 55 7.08 -16.82 -9.78
N LYS A 56 7.38 -16.98 -8.48
CA LYS A 56 8.05 -18.16 -7.91
C LYS A 56 7.27 -19.45 -8.14
N VAL A 57 5.94 -19.41 -8.03
CA VAL A 57 5.07 -20.59 -8.21
C VAL A 57 4.48 -20.69 -9.62
N ASP A 58 4.92 -19.84 -10.55
CA ASP A 58 4.40 -19.75 -11.91
C ASP A 58 2.87 -19.67 -11.99
N SER A 59 2.25 -18.91 -11.08
CA SER A 59 0.80 -18.83 -11.00
C SER A 59 0.20 -18.17 -12.24
N PRO A 60 -0.89 -18.71 -12.82
CA PRO A 60 -1.58 -18.08 -13.95
C PRO A 60 -2.13 -16.69 -13.61
N LEU A 61 -2.34 -16.39 -12.32
CA LEU A 61 -2.77 -15.06 -11.85
C LEU A 61 -1.87 -13.93 -12.32
N LYS A 62 -0.56 -14.19 -12.51
CA LYS A 62 0.39 -13.17 -12.97
C LYS A 62 0.01 -12.56 -14.33
N ASN A 63 -0.80 -13.27 -15.13
CA ASN A 63 -1.27 -12.82 -16.43
C ASN A 63 -2.53 -11.94 -16.34
N HIS A 64 -3.16 -11.88 -15.16
CA HIS A 64 -4.45 -11.21 -14.95
C HIS A 64 -4.36 -10.03 -13.96
N ILE A 65 -3.15 -9.71 -13.48
CA ILE A 65 -2.87 -8.54 -12.64
C ILE A 65 -1.91 -7.57 -13.35
N PRO A 66 -1.86 -6.29 -12.95
CA PRO A 66 -0.92 -5.34 -13.53
C PRO A 66 0.54 -5.79 -13.36
N GLY A 67 1.32 -5.84 -14.43
CA GLY A 67 2.75 -6.12 -14.33
C GLY A 67 3.51 -4.96 -13.69
N VAL A 68 4.41 -5.25 -12.75
CA VAL A 68 5.32 -4.26 -12.14
C VAL A 68 6.40 -3.88 -13.12
N LEU A 69 6.57 -2.57 -13.35
CA LEU A 69 7.56 -1.98 -14.25
C LEU A 69 8.72 -1.37 -13.47
N ALA A 70 8.44 -0.79 -12.31
CA ALA A 70 9.42 -0.30 -11.37
C ALA A 70 8.82 -0.24 -9.97
N SER A 71 9.66 -0.34 -8.95
CA SER A 71 9.29 -0.14 -7.54
C SER A 71 10.49 0.38 -6.79
N GLY A 72 10.25 1.10 -5.70
CA GLY A 72 11.33 1.70 -4.94
C GLY A 72 10.88 2.65 -3.86
N ILE A 73 11.84 3.44 -3.42
CA ILE A 73 11.67 4.48 -2.41
C ILE A 73 12.10 5.80 -3.04
N LEU A 74 11.17 6.76 -3.05
CA LEU A 74 11.43 8.17 -3.36
C LEU A 74 11.73 8.90 -2.06
N PHE A 75 12.78 9.70 -2.00
CA PHE A 75 13.09 10.49 -0.80
C PHE A 75 13.75 11.82 -1.11
N ILE A 76 13.75 12.74 -0.13
CA ILE A 76 14.46 14.01 -0.21
C ILE A 76 15.72 13.97 0.65
N GLU A 77 16.86 14.19 0.00
CA GLU A 77 18.16 14.36 0.65
C GLU A 77 18.81 15.66 0.17
N ASN A 78 19.20 16.52 1.11
CA ASN A 78 19.81 17.83 0.83
C ASN A 78 18.98 18.70 -0.15
N GLY A 79 17.65 18.64 -0.05
CA GLY A 79 16.73 19.38 -0.94
C GLY A 79 16.60 18.79 -2.35
N SER A 80 17.31 17.70 -2.65
CA SER A 80 17.23 16.96 -3.91
C SER A 80 16.41 15.69 -3.76
N TYR A 81 15.63 15.36 -4.78
CA TYR A 81 14.85 14.11 -4.82
C TYR A 81 15.72 12.97 -5.34
N LYS A 82 15.67 11.83 -4.66
CA LYS A 82 16.41 10.62 -4.99
C LYS A 82 15.50 9.42 -5.01
N ILE A 83 15.86 8.45 -5.84
CA ILE A 83 15.16 7.17 -5.96
C ILE A 83 16.15 6.06 -5.63
N VAL A 84 15.70 5.13 -4.79
CA VAL A 84 16.37 3.84 -4.56
C VAL A 84 15.42 2.75 -5.05
N PRO A 85 15.78 1.98 -6.09
CA PRO A 85 15.02 0.82 -6.50
C PRO A 85 14.91 -0.19 -5.36
N TRP A 86 13.75 -0.80 -5.19
CA TRP A 86 13.52 -1.81 -4.15
C TRP A 86 12.49 -2.83 -4.61
N ASP A 87 12.82 -4.11 -4.48
CA ASP A 87 12.00 -5.26 -4.87
C ASP A 87 11.23 -5.88 -3.69
N GLY A 88 11.23 -5.20 -2.54
CA GLY A 88 10.61 -5.66 -1.30
C GLY A 88 11.54 -6.52 -0.44
N LYS A 89 12.72 -6.91 -0.96
CA LYS A 89 13.67 -7.74 -0.23
C LYS A 89 14.73 -6.92 0.49
N GLY A 90 15.15 -7.43 1.64
CA GLY A 90 16.09 -6.74 2.52
C GLY A 90 15.58 -5.36 2.99
N VAL A 91 16.39 -4.70 3.79
CA VAL A 91 16.08 -3.36 4.31
C VAL A 91 16.85 -2.32 3.49
N PRO A 92 16.17 -1.40 2.79
CA PRO A 92 16.87 -0.33 2.05
C PRO A 92 17.65 0.59 2.98
N ASP A 93 18.88 0.95 2.60
CA ASP A 93 19.76 1.80 3.42
C ASP A 93 19.12 3.13 3.83
N VAL A 94 18.30 3.70 2.94
CA VAL A 94 17.59 4.97 3.16
C VAL A 94 16.62 4.93 4.35
N ILE A 95 16.14 3.75 4.76
CA ILE A 95 15.28 3.60 5.94
C ILE A 95 16.01 3.00 7.14
N ALA A 96 17.28 2.62 6.99
CA ALA A 96 18.06 2.02 8.07
C ALA A 96 18.21 2.98 9.26
N SER A 97 18.26 4.29 9.00
CA SER A 97 18.33 5.34 10.02
C SER A 97 16.98 5.69 10.67
N CYS A 98 15.86 5.15 10.20
CA CYS A 98 14.52 5.56 10.65
C CYS A 98 14.03 4.83 11.91
N ASN A 99 14.83 3.93 12.52
CA ASN A 99 14.41 3.06 13.63
C ASN A 99 13.16 2.21 13.31
N LEU A 100 12.86 1.99 12.03
CA LEU A 100 11.72 1.20 11.54
C LEU A 100 12.12 -0.23 11.15
N ILE A 101 13.35 -0.64 11.48
CA ILE A 101 13.87 -1.95 11.11
C ILE A 101 13.16 -3.01 11.96
N PRO A 102 12.43 -3.96 11.33
CA PRO A 102 11.84 -5.07 12.05
C PRO A 102 12.90 -5.92 12.74
N GLU A 103 12.61 -6.35 13.96
CA GLU A 103 13.38 -7.33 14.70
C GLU A 103 13.57 -8.59 13.83
N ASN A 104 14.80 -9.09 13.70
CA ASN A 104 15.20 -10.21 12.83
C ASN A 104 15.10 -9.97 11.30
N SER A 105 15.07 -8.72 10.84
CA SER A 105 15.03 -8.36 9.41
C SER A 105 16.17 -8.94 8.54
N LEU A 106 17.29 -9.35 9.15
CA LEU A 106 18.42 -9.98 8.45
C LEU A 106 18.18 -11.45 8.10
N GLU A 107 17.19 -12.11 8.71
CA GLU A 107 16.88 -13.54 8.54
C GLU A 107 15.66 -13.79 7.64
N VAL A 108 15.02 -12.74 7.13
CA VAL A 108 13.77 -12.83 6.36
C VAL A 108 13.96 -12.17 4.99
N ASP A 109 13.57 -12.87 3.93
CA ASP A 109 13.64 -12.33 2.55
C ASP A 109 12.87 -11.01 2.43
N PHE A 110 11.63 -10.96 2.94
CA PHE A 110 10.72 -9.81 2.91
C PHE A 110 10.51 -9.22 4.31
N PRO A 111 11.38 -8.32 4.79
CA PRO A 111 11.30 -7.78 6.15
C PRO A 111 10.03 -6.93 6.39
N PHE A 112 9.43 -6.37 5.34
CA PHE A 112 8.16 -5.63 5.38
C PHE A 112 7.00 -6.42 4.72
N GLY A 113 7.11 -7.75 4.72
CA GLY A 113 6.11 -8.67 4.16
C GLY A 113 4.89 -8.89 5.06
N VAL A 114 4.08 -9.90 4.71
CA VAL A 114 2.75 -10.16 5.29
C VAL A 114 2.79 -10.28 6.81
N TRP A 115 3.80 -10.98 7.33
CA TRP A 115 3.94 -11.20 8.77
C TRP A 115 4.40 -9.95 9.53
N SER A 116 5.25 -9.14 8.92
CA SER A 116 5.67 -7.86 9.48
C SER A 116 4.49 -6.89 9.56
N LYS A 117 3.72 -6.79 8.48
CA LYS A 117 2.46 -6.02 8.45
C LYS A 117 1.50 -6.49 9.53
N LYS A 118 1.33 -7.81 9.69
CA LYS A 118 0.45 -8.37 10.73
C LYS A 118 0.91 -8.02 12.15
N LYS A 119 2.21 -8.14 12.44
CA LYS A 119 2.81 -7.74 13.73
C LYS A 119 2.61 -6.24 13.98
N PHE A 120 2.80 -5.40 12.96
CA PHE A 120 2.57 -3.96 13.03
C PHE A 120 1.10 -3.62 13.32
N GLU A 121 0.15 -4.21 12.60
CA GLU A 121 -1.29 -4.00 12.83
C GLU A 121 -1.72 -4.39 14.25
N MET A 122 -1.19 -5.51 14.77
CA MET A 122 -1.45 -5.95 16.15
C MET A 122 -0.89 -4.96 17.18
N LYS A 123 0.31 -4.40 16.95
CA LYS A 123 0.88 -3.35 17.80
C LYS A 123 0.05 -2.06 17.73
N LYS A 124 -0.31 -1.63 16.52
CA LYS A 124 -1.11 -0.42 16.26
C LYS A 124 -2.47 -0.49 16.95
N ALA A 125 -3.14 -1.65 16.94
CA ALA A 125 -4.41 -1.86 17.64
C ALA A 125 -4.31 -1.73 19.17
N ARG A 126 -3.10 -1.79 19.74
CA ARG A 126 -2.83 -1.62 21.19
C ARG A 126 -2.37 -0.19 21.54
N MET A 127 -2.10 0.67 20.55
CA MET A 127 -1.62 2.03 20.78
C MET A 127 -2.76 2.97 21.20
N SER A 128 -2.42 3.94 22.03
CA SER A 128 -3.34 5.02 22.38
C SER A 128 -3.50 6.03 21.24
N ILE A 129 -4.60 6.78 21.22
CA ILE A 129 -4.88 7.80 20.20
C ILE A 129 -3.76 8.86 20.10
N ASN A 130 -3.11 9.21 21.22
CA ASN A 130 -2.03 10.21 21.23
C ASN A 130 -0.72 9.71 20.61
N GLU A 131 -0.44 8.41 20.70
CA GLU A 131 0.72 7.77 20.05
C GLU A 131 0.52 7.65 18.54
N LEU A 132 -0.72 7.47 18.09
CA LEU A 132 -1.09 7.42 16.67
C LEU A 132 -0.95 8.78 15.97
N ILE A 133 -1.19 9.88 16.69
CA ILE A 133 -1.09 11.24 16.13
C ILE A 133 0.37 11.69 16.00
N SER A 134 1.25 11.21 16.88
CA SER A 134 2.67 11.59 16.88
C SER A 134 3.52 10.88 15.82
N SER A 135 3.02 9.80 15.21
CA SER A 135 3.73 9.02 14.18
C SER A 135 3.52 9.54 12.75
N GLY A 136 2.63 10.52 12.56
CA GLY A 136 2.19 11.00 11.25
C GLY A 136 2.98 12.16 10.65
N ASP A 137 4.09 12.59 11.24
CA ASP A 137 4.78 13.80 10.77
C ASP A 137 5.65 13.53 9.53
N GLY A 138 5.24 14.13 8.40
CA GLY A 138 6.12 14.67 7.36
C GLY A 138 7.25 13.78 6.85
N SER A 139 7.00 12.48 6.66
CA SER A 139 7.99 11.57 6.06
C SER A 139 8.49 12.12 4.72
N ARG A 140 9.80 12.39 4.63
CA ARG A 140 10.49 12.75 3.38
C ARG A 140 10.81 11.51 2.52
N ILE A 141 10.12 10.40 2.79
CA ILE A 141 10.33 9.09 2.23
C ILE A 141 8.97 8.54 1.81
N TRP A 142 8.85 8.16 0.55
CA TRP A 142 7.63 7.67 -0.08
C TRP A 142 7.94 6.41 -0.87
N PRO A 143 7.53 5.24 -0.36
CA PRO A 143 7.52 4.02 -1.14
C PRO A 143 6.64 4.19 -2.38
N TYR A 144 7.03 3.59 -3.51
CA TYR A 144 6.29 3.68 -4.75
C TYR A 144 6.32 2.37 -5.55
N ILE A 145 5.28 2.18 -6.36
CA ILE A 145 5.23 1.16 -7.41
C ILE A 145 4.67 1.76 -8.71
N VAL A 146 5.26 1.34 -9.82
CA VAL A 146 4.83 1.67 -11.18
C VAL A 146 4.41 0.38 -11.86
N THR A 147 3.18 0.33 -12.35
CA THR A 147 2.64 -0.83 -13.05
C THR A 147 2.11 -0.45 -14.43
N LYS A 148 1.96 -1.46 -15.30
CA LYS A 148 1.28 -1.29 -16.57
C LYS A 148 -0.21 -1.05 -16.33
N ARG A 149 -0.78 -0.03 -16.96
CA ARG A 149 -2.21 0.24 -16.93
C ARG A 149 -2.99 -0.91 -17.54
N CYS A 150 -3.94 -1.46 -16.78
CA CYS A 150 -4.99 -2.32 -17.31
C CYS A 150 -6.05 -1.46 -17.99
N LYS A 151 -6.19 -1.62 -19.31
CA LYS A 151 -7.24 -0.95 -20.09
C LYS A 151 -8.52 -1.78 -20.02
N GLY A 152 -9.65 -1.12 -19.79
CA GLY A 152 -10.94 -1.79 -19.68
C GLY A 152 -12.03 -0.85 -19.22
N LYS A 153 -13.24 -1.39 -19.08
CA LYS A 153 -14.40 -0.74 -18.48
C LYS A 153 -14.62 -1.28 -17.08
N THR A 154 -15.18 -0.47 -16.19
CA THR A 154 -15.57 -0.96 -14.86
C THR A 154 -16.79 -1.87 -14.98
N PHE A 155 -16.95 -2.82 -14.06
CA PHE A 155 -18.16 -3.67 -14.06
C PHE A 155 -19.44 -2.84 -13.90
N ALA A 156 -19.38 -1.72 -13.15
CA ALA A 156 -20.50 -0.80 -12.99
C ALA A 156 -21.01 -0.24 -14.34
N GLU A 157 -20.11 0.06 -15.28
CA GLU A 157 -20.48 0.49 -16.63
C GLU A 157 -21.05 -0.64 -17.48
N LEU A 158 -20.59 -1.87 -17.25
CA LEU A 158 -20.94 -3.02 -18.06
C LEU A 158 -22.24 -3.71 -17.63
N ARG A 159 -22.58 -3.65 -16.34
CA ARG A 159 -23.61 -4.49 -15.72
C ARG A 159 -24.95 -4.50 -16.45
N GLU A 160 -25.44 -3.34 -16.89
CA GLU A 160 -26.74 -3.22 -17.58
C GLU A 160 -26.68 -3.57 -19.07
N THR A 161 -25.48 -3.75 -19.63
CA THR A 161 -25.24 -3.99 -21.06
C THR A 161 -24.77 -5.40 -21.37
N LEU A 162 -24.32 -6.15 -20.35
CA LEU A 162 -23.84 -7.51 -20.51
C LEU A 162 -24.99 -8.45 -20.85
N SER A 163 -24.75 -9.33 -21.81
CA SER A 163 -25.66 -10.44 -22.06
C SER A 163 -25.63 -11.43 -20.89
N TRP A 164 -26.64 -12.30 -20.83
CA TRP A 164 -26.65 -13.40 -19.86
C TRP A 164 -25.43 -14.32 -20.02
N ASP A 165 -25.09 -14.66 -21.26
CA ASP A 165 -23.94 -15.53 -21.57
C ASP A 165 -22.62 -14.88 -21.14
N ASP A 166 -22.41 -13.59 -21.46
CA ASP A 166 -21.20 -12.86 -21.03
C ASP A 166 -21.10 -12.77 -19.50
N THR A 167 -22.24 -12.66 -18.81
CA THR A 167 -22.29 -12.67 -17.35
C THR A 167 -21.85 -14.01 -16.78
N LEU A 168 -22.30 -15.13 -17.37
CA LEU A 168 -21.87 -16.46 -16.99
C LEU A 168 -20.38 -16.68 -17.26
N TYR A 169 -19.87 -16.23 -18.42
CA TYR A 169 -18.44 -16.30 -18.73
C TYR A 169 -17.60 -15.50 -17.74
N LEU A 170 -18.03 -14.27 -17.40
CA LEU A 170 -17.34 -13.45 -16.42
C LEU A 170 -17.33 -14.10 -15.04
N ALA A 171 -18.46 -14.65 -14.59
CA ALA A 171 -18.55 -15.35 -13.31
C ALA A 171 -17.63 -16.58 -13.27
N SER A 172 -17.61 -17.38 -14.33
CA SER A 172 -16.72 -18.54 -14.42
C SER A 172 -15.25 -18.13 -14.43
N PHE A 173 -14.89 -17.09 -15.19
CA PHE A 173 -13.53 -16.56 -15.25
C PHE A 173 -13.07 -16.07 -13.88
N LEU A 174 -13.89 -15.28 -13.17
CA LEU A 174 -13.57 -14.78 -11.83
C LEU A 174 -13.45 -15.92 -10.81
N GLY A 175 -14.32 -16.93 -10.90
CA GLY A 175 -14.25 -18.13 -10.07
C GLY A 175 -12.94 -18.90 -10.24
N GLU A 176 -12.45 -19.00 -11.48
CA GLU A 176 -11.15 -19.60 -11.77
C GLU A 176 -10.00 -18.78 -11.17
N GLN A 177 -10.03 -17.44 -11.30
CA GLN A 177 -9.00 -16.59 -10.69
C GLN A 177 -9.01 -16.71 -9.16
N LEU A 178 -10.18 -16.72 -8.52
CA LEU A 178 -10.29 -16.91 -7.08
C LEU A 178 -9.75 -18.26 -6.63
N ARG A 179 -10.04 -19.34 -7.38
CA ARG A 179 -9.46 -20.66 -7.13
C ARG A 179 -7.93 -20.61 -7.22
N ASN A 180 -7.38 -19.98 -8.25
CA ASN A 180 -5.93 -19.85 -8.39
C ASN A 180 -5.30 -19.06 -7.25
N LEU A 181 -6.02 -18.08 -6.69
CA LEU A 181 -5.57 -17.32 -5.51
C LEU A 181 -5.52 -18.22 -4.26
N HIS A 182 -6.55 -19.03 -4.03
CA HIS A 182 -6.60 -19.96 -2.90
C HIS A 182 -5.59 -21.11 -2.98
N LEU A 183 -5.03 -21.39 -4.16
CA LEU A 183 -3.99 -22.41 -4.35
C LEU A 183 -2.57 -21.89 -4.10
N LEU A 184 -2.39 -20.58 -3.90
CA LEU A 184 -1.08 -20.02 -3.58
C LEU A 184 -0.63 -20.51 -2.20
N PRO A 185 0.65 -20.86 -2.03
CA PRO A 185 1.17 -21.18 -0.71
C PRO A 185 1.20 -19.92 0.15
N PHE A 186 0.96 -20.08 1.45
CA PHE A 186 1.11 -18.99 2.39
C PHE A 186 2.60 -18.61 2.53
N PRO A 187 2.95 -17.32 2.68
CA PRO A 187 4.32 -16.93 2.99
C PRO A 187 4.82 -17.68 4.23
N SER A 188 6.01 -18.28 4.14
CA SER A 188 6.57 -19.06 5.24
C SER A 188 6.70 -18.19 6.49
N LEU A 189 6.05 -18.61 7.57
CA LEU A 189 6.21 -17.99 8.86
C LEU A 189 7.53 -18.50 9.47
N ASN A 190 8.51 -17.62 9.63
CA ASN A 190 9.70 -17.96 10.41
C ASN A 190 9.28 -18.07 11.88
N ALA A 191 9.55 -19.22 12.51
CA ALA A 191 9.13 -19.52 13.87
C ALA A 191 9.64 -18.50 14.92
N SER A 192 10.79 -17.86 14.64
CA SER A 192 11.33 -16.75 15.46
C SER A 192 10.43 -15.50 15.46
N THR A 193 9.64 -15.27 14.40
CA THR A 193 8.78 -14.08 14.29
C THR A 193 7.52 -14.16 15.17
N LEU A 194 7.07 -15.38 15.52
CA LEU A 194 5.87 -15.61 16.33
C LEU A 194 6.19 -15.70 17.84
N ALA A 195 7.36 -16.22 18.22
CA ALA A 195 7.79 -16.34 19.61
C ALA A 195 7.81 -14.98 20.35
N ASP A 196 8.26 -13.90 19.70
CA ASP A 196 8.27 -12.55 20.30
C ASP A 196 6.87 -11.97 20.56
N ALA A 197 5.85 -12.46 19.84
CA ALA A 197 4.46 -12.02 20.03
C ALA A 197 3.81 -12.73 21.23
N GLU A 198 4.24 -13.96 21.52
CA GLU A 198 3.76 -14.76 22.66
C GLU A 198 4.49 -14.41 23.97
N GLU A 199 5.78 -14.05 23.93
CA GLU A 199 6.55 -13.76 25.16
C GLU A 199 6.08 -12.46 25.87
N LYS A 200 5.43 -11.53 25.16
CA LYS A 200 4.77 -10.35 25.76
C LYS A 200 3.31 -10.59 26.17
N MET A 201 2.86 -11.86 26.15
CA MET A 201 1.52 -12.28 26.53
C MET A 201 1.50 -12.91 27.94
N GLU A 202 2.34 -12.44 28.86
CA GLU A 202 2.13 -12.71 30.29
C GLU A 202 0.86 -11.98 30.74
N TYR A 203 -0.24 -12.72 30.77
CA TYR A 203 -1.47 -12.31 31.42
C TYR A 203 -1.22 -12.15 32.93
N PRO A 204 -1.59 -11.02 33.57
CA PRO A 204 -1.78 -11.01 35.02
C PRO A 204 -2.93 -11.95 35.32
N CYS A 205 -2.62 -13.11 35.90
CA CYS A 205 -3.62 -14.04 36.40
C CYS A 205 -4.41 -13.34 37.53
N VAL A 206 -5.62 -12.87 37.23
CA VAL A 206 -6.64 -12.57 38.23
C VAL A 206 -7.72 -13.63 38.10
N SER A 207 -7.72 -14.53 39.06
CA SER A 207 -8.70 -15.59 39.21
C SER A 207 -10.10 -15.03 39.48
N GLY A 208 -11.04 -15.34 38.59
CA GLY A 208 -12.39 -15.80 38.91
C GLY A 208 -13.41 -14.80 39.47
N SER A 209 -14.37 -14.42 38.63
CA SER A 209 -15.80 -14.71 38.89
C SER A 209 -16.62 -14.46 37.62
N MET A 210 -17.44 -15.42 37.22
CA MET A 210 -18.40 -15.32 36.11
C MET A 210 -19.59 -14.46 36.53
N GLU A 211 -19.90 -13.42 35.77
CA GLU A 211 -21.26 -12.86 35.74
C GLU A 211 -21.60 -12.41 34.32
N ALA A 212 -22.65 -13.04 33.78
CA ALA A 212 -23.18 -12.79 32.45
C ALA A 212 -23.95 -11.47 32.42
N VAL A 213 -23.66 -10.60 31.44
CA VAL A 213 -24.58 -9.51 31.09
C VAL A 213 -24.70 -9.41 29.56
N THR A 214 -25.97 -9.48 29.15
CA THR A 214 -26.54 -9.46 27.82
C THR A 214 -26.51 -8.09 27.14
N ASN A 215 -26.38 -8.11 25.81
CA ASN A 215 -26.91 -7.16 24.81
C ASN A 215 -27.08 -5.67 25.20
N LYS A 216 -26.21 -4.79 24.69
CA LYS A 216 -26.58 -3.48 24.12
C LYS A 216 -25.57 -3.02 23.06
N LEU A 217 -25.88 -3.33 21.80
CA LEU A 217 -25.23 -2.76 20.62
C LEU A 217 -26.12 -1.65 20.07
N THR A 218 -26.26 -0.56 20.82
CA THR A 218 -26.87 0.69 20.34
C THR A 218 -26.21 1.87 21.05
N ASN A 219 -25.87 2.89 20.24
CA ASN A 219 -25.23 4.17 20.58
C ASN A 219 -23.70 4.24 20.41
N LEU A 220 -23.22 4.14 19.17
CA LEU A 220 -22.13 5.02 18.74
C LEU A 220 -22.77 6.35 18.35
N SER A 221 -22.52 7.37 19.18
CA SER A 221 -23.07 8.71 19.04
C SER A 221 -22.51 9.44 17.82
N LEU A 222 -23.31 10.41 17.35
CA LEU A 222 -23.12 11.28 16.19
C LEU A 222 -21.82 12.14 16.07
N PRO A 223 -20.90 12.30 17.06
CA PRO A 223 -19.68 13.10 16.87
C PRO A 223 -18.60 12.46 15.96
N ILE A 224 -18.67 11.15 15.72
CA ILE A 224 -17.67 10.41 14.93
C ILE A 224 -17.82 10.72 13.44
N LEU A 225 -19.06 10.89 12.97
CA LEU A 225 -19.35 11.15 11.56
C LEU A 225 -18.96 12.56 11.12
N SER A 226 -19.09 13.56 12.00
CA SER A 226 -18.72 14.96 11.70
C SER A 226 -17.21 15.16 11.64
N THR A 227 -16.45 14.40 12.44
CA THR A 227 -14.98 14.49 12.48
C THR A 227 -14.33 13.80 11.27
N LEU A 228 -14.86 12.66 10.84
CA LEU A 228 -14.44 11.99 9.60
C LEU A 228 -14.77 12.81 8.34
N LYS A 229 -15.85 13.59 8.39
CA LYS A 229 -16.24 14.50 7.30
C LYS A 229 -15.34 15.74 7.23
N ALA A 230 -14.92 16.29 8.37
CA ALA A 230 -13.94 17.39 8.41
C ALA A 230 -12.56 16.95 7.90
N GLN A 231 -12.14 15.71 8.16
CA GLN A 231 -10.89 15.15 7.63
C GLN A 231 -10.95 14.85 6.13
N SER A 232 -12.12 14.49 5.56
CA SER A 232 -12.26 14.34 4.11
C SER A 232 -12.31 15.68 3.37
N GLU A 233 -12.89 16.72 3.99
CA GLU A 233 -12.99 18.07 3.42
C GLU A 233 -11.64 18.82 3.42
N MET A 234 -10.74 18.59 4.38
CA MET A 234 -9.36 19.13 4.33
C MET A 234 -8.44 18.40 3.33
N LYS A 235 -8.66 17.10 3.06
CA LYS A 235 -7.82 16.28 2.16
C LYS A 235 -8.11 16.46 0.67
N LEU A 236 -9.16 17.20 0.30
CA LEU A 236 -9.51 17.53 -1.09
C LEU A 236 -8.62 18.61 -1.73
N SER A 237 -7.65 19.17 -1.00
CA SER A 237 -6.62 20.04 -1.56
C SER A 237 -5.52 19.19 -2.25
N GLY A 238 -5.82 18.64 -3.43
CA GLY A 238 -4.93 17.82 -4.26
C GLY A 238 -3.68 18.51 -4.84
N LYS A 239 -3.10 19.49 -4.14
CA LYS A 239 -1.91 20.25 -4.58
C LYS A 239 -0.59 19.62 -4.18
N GLU A 240 -0.54 18.90 -3.06
CA GLU A 240 0.72 18.34 -2.54
C GLU A 240 1.13 17.16 -3.42
N GLY A 241 0.32 16.09 -3.45
CA GLY A 241 0.57 14.87 -4.23
C GLY A 241 0.90 15.04 -5.73
N SER A 242 0.46 16.12 -6.38
CA SER A 242 0.77 16.35 -7.79
C SER A 242 2.27 16.64 -8.00
N ARG A 243 2.95 17.21 -6.99
CA ARG A 243 4.36 17.60 -7.09
C ARG A 243 5.29 16.39 -6.98
N GLU A 244 5.05 15.48 -6.04
CA GLU A 244 5.88 14.29 -5.82
C GLU A 244 5.87 13.37 -7.05
N VAL A 245 4.75 13.31 -7.77
CA VAL A 245 4.64 12.48 -8.99
C VAL A 245 5.35 13.09 -10.18
N GLU A 246 5.22 14.39 -10.38
CA GLU A 246 5.99 15.08 -11.44
C GLU A 246 7.49 14.91 -11.20
N LEU A 247 7.91 14.89 -9.93
CA LEU A 247 9.29 14.69 -9.52
C LEU A 247 9.75 13.24 -9.62
N LEU A 248 8.90 12.27 -9.25
CA LEU A 248 9.16 10.85 -9.50
C LEU A 248 9.35 10.61 -11.00
N LEU A 249 8.49 11.18 -11.85
CA LEU A 249 8.65 11.11 -13.29
C LEU A 249 9.97 11.74 -13.77
N LYS A 250 10.35 12.91 -13.25
CA LYS A 250 11.63 13.55 -13.58
C LYS A 250 12.81 12.66 -13.18
N ALA A 251 12.81 12.14 -11.97
CA ALA A 251 13.85 11.25 -11.47
C ALA A 251 13.92 9.93 -12.25
N LEU A 252 12.78 9.32 -12.61
CA LEU A 252 12.73 8.12 -13.46
C LEU A 252 13.18 8.39 -14.90
N SER A 253 12.97 9.61 -15.42
CA SER A 253 13.40 10.01 -16.76
C SER A 253 14.87 10.46 -16.85
N GLY A 254 15.58 10.56 -15.72
CA GLY A 254 16.96 11.06 -15.66
C GLY A 254 17.11 12.56 -15.89
N ALA A 255 16.02 13.33 -15.89
CA ALA A 255 16.05 14.77 -16.09
C ALA A 255 16.21 15.51 -14.75
N SER A 256 17.31 16.24 -14.58
CA SER A 256 17.52 17.10 -13.41
C SER A 256 16.44 18.19 -13.30
N PRO A 257 16.01 18.55 -12.08
CA PRO A 257 15.08 19.66 -11.90
C PRO A 257 15.76 20.97 -12.32
N LEU A 258 15.13 21.69 -13.25
CA LEU A 258 15.41 23.11 -13.46
C LEU A 258 15.10 23.83 -12.14
N ASN A 259 16.11 24.47 -11.57
CA ASN A 259 15.98 25.34 -10.40
C ASN A 259 14.90 26.40 -10.68
N PRO A 260 13.93 26.59 -9.78
CA PRO A 260 13.18 27.83 -9.75
C PRO A 260 14.06 28.91 -9.09
N GLU A 261 14.31 29.99 -9.82
CA GLU A 261 14.79 31.27 -9.27
C GLU A 261 13.76 31.88 -8.30
#